data_AF-A0AAD3YM58-F1
#
_entry.id   AF-A0AAD3YM58-F1
#
_cell.length_a   1.000
_cell.length_b   1.000
_cell.length_c   1.000
_cell.angle_alpha   90.00
_cell.angle_beta   90.00
_cell.angle_gamma   90.00
#
_symmetry.space_group_name_H-M   'P 1'
#
loop_
_entity.id
_entity.type
_entity.pdbx_description
1 polymer ?
#
loop_
_entity_poly.entity_id
_entity_poly.type
_entity_poly.pdbx_seq_one_letter_code
_entity_poly.pdbx_strand_id
1 'polypeptide(L)'
;MVKSFFVTGTDTDVGKTLVARTLLLEFAAHGLRCAGYKPISAGCARTPDGLRNLDAVLLQEAASLPLPYDLVNPYAYEPPIAPHIAASEARDAITLKGLSDGLRQ
;
A
#
# COMPACT_ATOMS: atom_id res chain seq x y z
N MET A 1 7.27 -11.80 17.08
CA MET A 1 7.15 -12.17 15.65
C MET A 1 5.97 -11.41 15.08
N VAL A 2 6.17 -10.57 14.07
CA VAL A 2 5.06 -9.84 13.41
C VAL A 2 4.24 -10.86 12.63
N LYS A 3 2.90 -10.81 12.76
CA LYS A 3 2.00 -11.62 11.93
C LYS A 3 1.67 -10.82 10.68
N SER A 4 2.00 -11.36 9.51
CA SER A 4 1.74 -10.72 8.23
C SER A 4 0.69 -11.51 7.44
N PHE A 5 -0.25 -10.79 6.82
CA PHE A 5 -1.28 -11.37 5.96
C PHE A 5 -1.07 -10.86 4.54
N PHE A 6 -0.98 -11.76 3.56
CA PHE A 6 -0.89 -11.41 2.15
C PHE A 6 -2.25 -11.62 1.47
N VAL A 7 -2.85 -10.53 1.00
CA VAL A 7 -4.14 -10.55 0.29
C VAL A 7 -3.87 -10.52 -1.21
N THR A 8 -4.22 -11.61 -1.90
CA THR A 8 -4.07 -11.75 -3.36
C THR A 8 -5.42 -12.01 -4.02
N GLY A 9 -5.51 -11.78 -5.32
CA GLY A 9 -6.70 -12.01 -6.13
C GLY A 9 -6.34 -11.97 -7.62
N THR A 10 -7.10 -12.69 -8.43
CA THR A 10 -6.81 -12.91 -9.86
C THR A 10 -7.02 -11.67 -10.71
N ASP A 11 -8.03 -10.86 -10.37
CA ASP A 11 -8.44 -9.71 -11.16
C ASP A 11 -8.20 -8.37 -10.45
N THR A 12 -8.22 -7.30 -11.24
CA THR A 12 -8.37 -5.92 -10.74
C THR A 12 -9.80 -5.71 -10.24
N ASP A 13 -10.00 -4.82 -9.27
CA ASP A 13 -11.32 -4.47 -8.70
C ASP A 13 -12.16 -5.61 -8.09
N VAL A 14 -11.57 -6.80 -7.93
CA VAL A 14 -12.20 -7.95 -7.25
C VAL A 14 -12.42 -7.77 -5.73
N GLY A 15 -12.13 -6.58 -5.19
CA GLY A 15 -12.37 -6.27 -3.77
C GLY A 15 -11.21 -6.54 -2.81
N LYS A 16 -9.98 -6.72 -3.29
CA LYS A 16 -8.79 -6.95 -2.43
C LYS A 16 -8.60 -5.88 -1.36
N THR A 17 -8.73 -4.60 -1.76
CA THR A 17 -8.58 -3.46 -0.85
C THR A 17 -9.68 -3.44 0.21
N LEU A 18 -10.92 -3.77 -0.18
CA LEU A 18 -12.03 -3.87 0.76
C LEU A 18 -11.75 -4.93 1.84
N VAL A 19 -11.35 -6.13 1.42
CA VAL A 19 -11.01 -7.23 2.34
C VAL A 19 -9.86 -6.84 3.27
N ALA A 20 -8.76 -6.30 2.73
CA ALA A 20 -7.62 -5.88 3.51
C ALA A 20 -7.97 -4.78 4.52
N ARG A 21 -8.77 -3.79 4.10
CA ARG A 21 -9.28 -2.71 4.96
C ARG A 21 -10.15 -3.26 6.09
N THR A 22 -11.08 -4.16 5.79
CA THR A 22 -11.94 -4.78 6.81
C THR A 22 -11.12 -5.56 7.83
N LEU A 23 -10.11 -6.32 7.41
CA LEU A 23 -9.22 -7.01 8.34
C LEU A 23 -8.50 -6.03 9.28
N LEU A 24 -8.00 -4.91 8.76
CA LEU A 24 -7.35 -3.88 9.59
C LEU A 24 -8.32 -3.27 10.62
N LEU A 25 -9.55 -2.94 10.19
CA LEU A 25 -10.58 -2.41 11.08
C LEU A 25 -10.96 -3.41 12.19
N GLU A 26 -11.15 -4.68 11.86
CA GLU A 26 -11.45 -5.72 12.84
C GLU A 26 -10.28 -5.93 13.82
N PHE A 27 -9.04 -5.98 13.31
CA PHE A 27 -7.87 -6.06 14.19
C PHE A 27 -7.78 -4.86 15.13
N ALA A 28 -8.04 -3.64 14.63
CA ALA A 28 -8.09 -2.44 15.45
C ALA A 28 -9.20 -2.51 16.52
N ALA A 29 -10.40 -2.98 16.15
CA ALA A 29 -11.53 -3.17 17.07
C ALA A 29 -11.22 -4.17 18.20
N HIS A 30 -10.37 -5.16 17.92
CA HIS A 30 -9.85 -6.11 18.91
C HIS A 30 -8.60 -5.60 19.67
N GLY A 31 -8.24 -4.32 19.54
CA GLY A 31 -7.11 -3.71 20.25
C GLY A 31 -5.73 -4.12 19.70
N LEU A 32 -5.67 -4.74 18.52
CA LEU A 32 -4.42 -5.12 17.88
C LEU A 32 -3.80 -3.92 17.16
N ARG A 33 -2.48 -3.79 17.28
CA ARG A 33 -1.67 -2.86 16.49
C ARG A 33 -1.44 -3.45 15.10
N CYS A 34 -1.98 -2.80 14.07
CA CYS A 34 -1.91 -3.25 12.68
C CYS A 34 -1.61 -2.08 11.74
N ALA A 35 -0.95 -2.38 10.62
CA ALA A 35 -0.63 -1.43 9.57
C ALA A 35 -1.03 -1.99 8.22
N GLY A 36 -1.54 -1.13 7.34
CA GLY A 36 -1.74 -1.45 5.93
C GLY A 36 -0.45 -1.25 5.13
N TYR A 37 -0.22 -2.10 4.14
CA TYR A 37 0.95 -1.99 3.26
C TYR A 37 0.59 -2.29 1.81
N LYS A 38 0.86 -1.33 0.93
CA LYS A 38 0.67 -1.39 -0.51
C LYS A 38 2.00 -0.94 -1.13
N PRO A 39 3.01 -1.81 -1.24
CA PRO A 39 4.38 -1.41 -1.51
C PRO A 39 4.55 -0.64 -2.82
N ILE A 40 3.69 -0.90 -3.80
CA ILE A 40 3.78 -0.32 -5.13
C ILE A 40 2.40 -0.01 -5.71
N SER A 41 2.29 1.17 -6.30
CA SER A 41 1.07 1.68 -6.93
C SER A 41 1.41 2.54 -8.15
N ALA A 42 0.56 2.46 -9.17
CA ALA A 42 0.55 3.35 -10.32
C ALA A 42 -0.83 4.01 -10.44
N GLY A 43 -0.98 5.04 -11.28
CA GLY A 43 -2.21 5.82 -11.36
C GLY A 43 -2.49 6.64 -10.09
N CYS A 44 -1.45 7.08 -9.40
CA CYS A 44 -1.59 7.92 -8.20
C CYS A 44 -2.04 9.33 -8.58
N ALA A 45 -3.00 9.89 -7.83
CA ALA A 45 -3.40 11.28 -7.98
C ALA A 45 -2.36 12.21 -7.35
N ARG A 46 -2.07 13.34 -7.99
CA ARG A 46 -1.34 14.44 -7.36
C ARG A 46 -2.24 15.16 -6.35
N THR A 47 -1.82 15.21 -5.11
CA THR A 47 -2.47 15.99 -4.05
C THR A 47 -1.47 17.00 -3.45
N PRO A 48 -1.90 17.95 -2.61
CA PRO A 48 -0.99 18.85 -1.89
C PRO A 48 0.06 18.12 -1.04
N ASP A 49 -0.22 16.89 -0.61
CA ASP A 49 0.68 16.09 0.22
C ASP A 49 1.57 15.13 -0.62
N GLY A 50 1.52 15.23 -1.94
CA GLY A 50 2.27 14.39 -2.88
C GLY A 50 1.39 13.39 -3.64
N LEU A 51 2.00 12.33 -4.17
CA LEU A 51 1.26 11.30 -4.90
C LEU A 51 0.46 10.43 -3.92
N ARG A 52 -0.82 10.19 -4.24
CA ARG A 52 -1.72 9.35 -3.44
C ARG A 52 -2.43 8.32 -4.30
N ASN A 53 -2.32 7.06 -3.90
CA ASN A 53 -3.10 5.96 -4.41
C ASN A 53 -4.28 5.71 -3.46
N LEU A 54 -5.49 5.59 -4.02
CA LEU A 54 -6.70 5.41 -3.23
C LEU A 54 -6.64 4.16 -2.34
N ASP A 55 -6.13 3.02 -2.84
CA ASP A 55 -6.01 1.81 -2.02
C ASP A 55 -5.08 2.05 -0.83
N ALA A 56 -3.92 2.65 -1.07
CA ALA A 56 -2.94 2.92 -0.02
C ALA A 56 -3.49 3.86 1.06
N VAL A 57 -4.23 4.91 0.67
CA VAL A 57 -4.90 5.82 1.62
C VAL A 57 -5.94 5.06 2.44
N LEU A 58 -6.81 4.27 1.81
CA LEU A 58 -7.84 3.51 2.50
C LEU A 58 -7.27 2.49 3.50
N LEU A 59 -6.11 1.90 3.17
CA LEU A 59 -5.37 1.00 4.07
C LEU A 59 -4.71 1.76 5.23
N GLN A 60 -4.15 2.94 4.97
CA GLN A 60 -3.55 3.80 5.99
C GLN A 60 -4.59 4.29 7.00
N GLU A 61 -5.76 4.70 6.54
CA GLU A 61 -6.85 5.19 7.38
C GLU A 61 -7.47 4.10 8.27
N ALA A 62 -7.48 2.85 7.81
CA ALA A 62 -8.03 1.72 8.56
C ALA A 62 -7.05 1.08 9.55
N ALA A 63 -5.76 1.40 9.43
CA ALA A 63 -4.73 0.91 10.32
C ALA A 63 -4.86 1.53 11.72
N SER A 64 -4.63 0.73 12.77
CA SER A 64 -4.54 1.25 14.15
C SER A 64 -3.17 1.84 14.47
N LEU A 65 -2.14 1.48 13.71
CA LEU A 65 -0.82 2.08 13.79
C LEU A 65 -0.67 3.18 12.73
N PRO A 66 -0.64 4.47 13.09
CA PRO A 66 -0.44 5.54 12.13
C PRO A 66 1.00 5.49 11.62
N LEU A 67 1.15 5.33 10.31
CA LEU A 67 2.43 5.37 9.61
C LEU A 67 2.42 6.51 8.58
N PRO A 68 3.57 7.17 8.32
CA PRO A 68 3.72 8.03 7.15
C PRO A 68 3.32 7.32 5.86
N TYR A 69 2.74 8.07 4.90
CA TYR A 69 2.26 7.50 3.64
C TYR A 69 3.37 6.75 2.87
N ASP A 70 4.59 7.28 2.89
CA ASP A 70 5.74 6.69 2.20
C ASP A 70 6.17 5.33 2.78
N LEU A 71 5.78 5.01 4.02
CA LEU A 71 5.97 3.67 4.58
C LEU A 71 4.84 2.71 4.17
N VAL A 72 3.65 3.22 3.87
CA VAL A 72 2.50 2.43 3.39
C VAL A 72 2.64 2.13 1.89
N ASN A 73 3.02 3.13 1.09
CA ASN A 73 3.17 3.05 -0.36
C ASN A 73 4.48 3.72 -0.83
N PRO A 74 5.64 3.07 -0.60
CA PRO A 74 6.96 3.62 -0.92
C PRO A 74 7.20 3.86 -2.41
N TYR A 75 6.60 3.04 -3.28
CA TYR A 75 6.63 3.28 -4.72
C TYR A 75 5.25 3.75 -5.20
N ALA A 76 5.14 5.05 -5.47
CA ALA A 76 3.93 5.69 -5.94
C ALA A 76 4.22 6.40 -7.27
N TYR A 77 3.55 5.97 -8.34
CA TYR A 77 3.73 6.55 -9.67
C TYR A 77 2.43 7.17 -10.19
N GLU A 78 2.54 8.32 -10.86
CA GLU A 78 1.40 9.08 -11.40
C GLU A 78 0.76 8.42 -12.64
N PRO A 79 1.51 7.94 -13.65
CA PRO A 79 0.89 7.38 -14.85
C PRO A 79 0.06 6.11 -14.54
N PRO A 80 -1.16 5.96 -15.08
CA PRO A 80 -2.01 4.79 -14.87
C PRO A 80 -1.61 3.63 -15.79
N ILE A 81 -0.35 3.22 -15.71
CA ILE A 81 0.25 2.12 -16.47
C ILE A 81 0.83 1.08 -15.53
N ALA A 82 1.35 -0.03 -16.07
CA ALA A 82 1.96 -1.05 -15.23
C ALA A 82 3.13 -0.44 -14.41
N PRO A 83 3.22 -0.70 -13.09
CA PRO A 83 4.18 0.01 -12.23
C PRO A 83 5.65 -0.08 -12.65
N HIS A 84 6.05 -1.21 -13.27
CA HIS A 84 7.42 -1.37 -13.77
C HIS A 84 7.72 -0.46 -14.97
N ILE A 85 6.72 -0.13 -15.79
CA ILE A 85 6.86 0.82 -16.90
C ILE A 85 6.94 2.24 -16.32
N ALA A 86 6.04 2.59 -15.40
CA ALA A 86 6.04 3.90 -14.76
C ALA A 86 7.35 4.19 -14.00
N ALA A 87 7.91 3.19 -13.30
CA ALA A 87 9.21 3.29 -12.67
C ALA A 87 10.33 3.53 -13.68
N SER A 88 10.33 2.80 -14.80
CA SER A 88 11.31 3.00 -15.87
C SER A 88 11.24 4.41 -16.46
N GLU A 89 10.04 4.95 -16.67
CA GLU A 89 9.84 6.33 -17.15
C GLU A 89 10.34 7.37 -16.13
N ALA A 90 10.13 7.10 -14.84
CA ALA A 90 10.64 7.90 -13.73
C ALA A 90 12.15 7.72 -13.46
N ARG A 91 12.83 6.82 -14.19
CA ARG A 91 14.23 6.41 -13.96
C ARG A 91 14.46 5.90 -12.54
N ASP A 92 13.46 5.25 -11.97
CA ASP A 92 13.47 4.65 -10.64
C ASP A 92 13.60 3.12 -10.74
N ALA A 93 14.22 2.52 -9.72
CA ALA A 93 14.49 1.08 -9.67
C ALA A 93 13.68 0.43 -8.54
N ILE A 94 12.63 -0.30 -8.91
CA ILE A 94 11.87 -1.11 -7.95
C ILE A 94 12.72 -2.31 -7.52
N THR A 95 13.15 -2.31 -6.26
CA THR A 95 13.94 -3.41 -5.68
C THR A 95 13.09 -4.31 -4.80
N LEU A 96 13.39 -5.62 -4.78
CA LEU A 96 12.76 -6.56 -3.84
C LEU A 96 12.91 -6.13 -2.38
N LYS A 97 14.06 -5.53 -2.06
CA LYS A 97 14.33 -4.96 -0.73
C LYS A 97 13.35 -3.83 -0.43
N GLY A 98 13.22 -2.83 -1.29
CA GLY A 98 12.28 -1.73 -1.05
C GLY A 98 10.81 -2.18 -1.03
N LEU A 99 10.45 -3.25 -1.76
CA LEU A 99 9.10 -3.84 -1.72
C LEU A 99 8.79 -4.60 -0.42
N SER A 100 9.81 -4.98 0.37
CA SER A 100 9.63 -5.87 1.54
C SER A 100 10.18 -5.31 2.85
N ASP A 101 10.97 -4.25 2.83
CA ASP A 101 11.53 -3.62 4.04
C ASP A 101 10.43 -3.17 5.01
N GLY A 102 9.31 -2.65 4.49
CA GLY A 102 8.17 -2.21 5.29
C GLY A 102 7.42 -3.35 5.99
N LEU A 103 7.56 -4.60 5.54
CA LEU A 103 6.94 -5.77 6.18
C LEU A 103 7.73 -6.26 7.41
N ARG A 104 8.96 -5.79 7.58
CA ARG A 104 9.90 -6.27 8.61
C ARG A 104 10.07 -5.29 9.78
N GLN A 105 9.51 -4.10 9.66
CA GLN A 105 9.56 -3.00 10.64
C GLN A 105 8.27 -2.99 11.46
#